data_AF-J0UXI7-F1
#
_entry.id   AF-J0UXI7-F1
#
_cell.length_a   1.000
_cell.length_b   1.000
_cell.length_c   1.000
_cell.angle_alpha   90.00
_cell.angle_beta   90.00
_cell.angle_gamma   90.00
#
_symmetry.space_group_name_H-M   'P 1'
#
loop_
_entity.id
_entity.type
_entity.pdbx_description
1 polymer ?
#
loop_
_entity_poly.entity_id
_entity_poly.type
_entity_poly.pdbx_seq_one_letter_code
_entity_poly.pdbx_strand_id
1 'polypeptide(L)'
;MENREENLVKKTCRELGITQKELAKKIGVPNGTVNRWASTDDIPKMTVLALKLLMENRELKTGIEYITKGFSIFSKHQQKATV
;
A
#
# COMPACT_ATOMS: atom_id res chain seq x y z
N MET A 1 9.47 15.31 -23.29
CA MET A 1 8.18 15.04 -22.63
C MET A 1 8.42 15.18 -21.14
N GLU A 2 7.74 16.12 -20.50
CA GLU A 2 7.98 16.52 -19.12
C GLU A 2 7.70 15.33 -18.19
N ASN A 3 8.74 14.81 -17.52
CA ASN A 3 8.64 13.74 -16.54
C ASN A 3 8.04 14.35 -15.27
N ARG A 4 6.73 14.64 -15.28
CA ARG A 4 6.02 15.12 -14.09
C ARG A 4 6.07 13.99 -13.08
N GLU A 5 6.72 14.26 -11.95
CA GLU A 5 6.68 13.37 -10.79
C GLU A 5 5.24 12.90 -10.58
N GLU A 6 5.09 11.59 -10.42
CA GLU A 6 3.78 11.00 -10.26
C GLU A 6 3.15 11.47 -8.94
N ASN A 7 1.97 12.08 -9.05
CA ASN A 7 1.14 12.48 -7.92
C ASN A 7 1.00 11.37 -6.87
N LEU A 8 1.07 11.75 -5.58
CA LEU A 8 1.08 10.81 -4.46
C LEU A 8 -0.12 9.84 -4.45
N VAL A 9 -1.32 10.29 -4.84
CA VAL A 9 -2.52 9.44 -4.93
C VAL A 9 -2.31 8.31 -5.95
N LYS A 10 -1.79 8.65 -7.14
CA LYS A 10 -1.53 7.68 -8.21
C LYS A 10 -0.46 6.68 -7.79
N LYS A 11 0.63 7.16 -7.19
CA LYS A 11 1.68 6.31 -6.60
C LYS A 11 1.11 5.34 -5.57
N THR A 12 0.33 5.82 -4.60
CA THR A 12 -0.27 4.97 -3.57
C THR A 12 -1.23 3.93 -4.16
N CYS A 13 -2.04 4.29 -5.16
CA CYS A 13 -2.92 3.35 -5.85
C CYS A 13 -2.12 2.23 -6.54
N ARG A 14 -1.03 2.58 -7.25
CA ARG A 14 -0.16 1.59 -7.89
C ARG A 14 0.51 0.66 -6.89
N GLU A 15 1.12 1.21 -5.84
CA GLU A 15 1.84 0.40 -4.84
C GLU A 15 0.92 -0.55 -4.06
N LEU A 16 -0.31 -0.14 -3.81
CA LEU A 16 -1.30 -0.98 -3.14
C LEU A 16 -2.06 -1.91 -4.09
N GLY A 17 -1.91 -1.75 -5.41
CA GLY A 17 -2.68 -2.50 -6.41
C GLY A 17 -4.17 -2.22 -6.35
N ILE A 18 -4.57 -0.97 -6.09
CA ILE A 18 -5.98 -0.55 -5.95
C ILE A 18 -6.35 0.60 -6.89
N THR A 19 -7.64 0.81 -7.08
CA THR A 19 -8.21 1.95 -7.80
C THR A 19 -8.37 3.18 -6.88
N GLN A 20 -8.53 4.37 -7.49
CA GLN A 20 -8.84 5.60 -6.74
C GLN A 20 -10.17 5.50 -5.97
N LYS A 21 -11.15 4.78 -6.53
CA LYS A 21 -12.43 4.50 -5.87
C LYS A 21 -12.25 3.65 -4.60
N GLU A 22 -11.38 2.65 -4.65
CA GLU A 22 -11.06 1.82 -3.48
C GLU A 22 -10.23 2.58 -2.46
N LEU A 23 -9.30 3.42 -2.90
CA LEU A 23 -8.56 4.31 -2.02
C LEU A 23 -9.52 5.25 -1.27
N ALA A 24 -10.46 5.88 -1.99
CA ALA A 24 -11.49 6.75 -1.41
C ALA A 24 -12.30 6.03 -0.32
N LYS A 25 -12.71 4.80 -0.59
CA LYS A 25 -13.39 3.93 0.39
C LYS A 25 -12.52 3.61 1.60
N LYS A 26 -11.22 3.32 1.40
CA LYS A 26 -10.27 3.01 2.49
C LYS A 26 -10.04 4.19 3.43
N ILE A 27 -9.92 5.40 2.89
CA ILE A 27 -9.64 6.61 3.69
C ILE A 27 -10.91 7.38 4.10
N GLY A 28 -12.09 6.88 3.71
CA GLY A 28 -13.38 7.44 4.16
C GLY A 28 -13.74 8.79 3.54
N VAL A 29 -13.40 9.03 2.27
CA VAL A 29 -13.71 10.29 1.57
C VAL A 29 -14.48 10.03 0.27
N PRO A 30 -15.20 11.04 -0.28
CA PRO A 30 -15.87 10.91 -1.56
C PRO A 30 -14.88 10.62 -2.71
N ASN A 31 -15.31 9.82 -3.69
CA ASN A 31 -14.48 9.48 -4.87
C ASN A 31 -14.04 10.73 -5.64
N GLY A 32 -14.94 11.72 -5.81
CA GLY A 32 -14.62 12.99 -6.47
C GLY A 32 -13.47 13.75 -5.80
N THR A 33 -13.33 13.62 -4.48
CA THR A 33 -12.24 14.23 -3.72
C THR A 33 -10.89 13.62 -4.09
N VAL A 34 -10.81 12.28 -4.13
CA VAL A 34 -9.58 11.57 -4.53
C VAL A 34 -9.23 11.84 -6.00
N ASN A 35 -10.23 11.87 -6.89
CA ASN A 35 -10.01 12.19 -8.30
C ASN A 35 -9.44 13.61 -8.49
N ARG A 36 -9.94 14.58 -7.72
CA ARG A 36 -9.41 15.95 -7.71
C ARG A 36 -7.95 15.95 -7.30
N TRP A 37 -7.64 15.35 -6.15
CA TRP A 37 -6.28 15.21 -5.64
C TRP A 37 -5.31 14.56 -6.63
N ALA A 38 -5.75 13.51 -7.34
CA ALA A 38 -4.96 12.84 -8.35
C ALA A 38 -4.65 13.69 -9.58
N SER A 39 -5.44 14.75 -9.82
CA SER A 39 -5.34 15.62 -10.99
C SER A 39 -4.67 16.95 -10.68
N THR A 40 -4.82 17.47 -9.45
CA THR A 40 -4.37 18.82 -9.05
C THR A 40 -3.19 18.84 -8.09
N ASP A 41 -2.81 17.70 -7.50
CA ASP A 41 -1.78 17.60 -6.44
C ASP A 41 -2.08 18.40 -5.16
N ASP A 42 -3.30 18.93 -5.04
CA ASP A 42 -3.79 19.65 -3.86
C ASP A 42 -4.31 18.67 -2.80
N ILE A 43 -3.38 18.00 -2.12
CA ILE A 43 -3.68 16.98 -1.10
C ILE A 43 -3.55 17.60 0.30
N PRO A 44 -4.60 17.55 1.15
CA PRO A 44 -4.49 17.99 2.53
C PRO A 44 -3.36 17.27 3.28
N LYS A 45 -2.62 17.99 4.14
CA LYS A 45 -1.47 17.43 4.88
C LYS A 45 -1.80 16.15 5.65
N MET A 46 -2.98 16.08 6.27
CA MET A 46 -3.45 14.88 6.98
C MET A 46 -3.65 13.69 6.03
N THR A 47 -4.15 13.94 4.83
CA THR A 47 -4.29 12.91 3.81
C THR A 47 -2.93 12.44 3.32
N VAL A 48 -1.96 13.33 3.11
CA VAL A 48 -0.57 12.95 2.78
C VAL A 48 0.00 12.00 3.84
N LEU A 49 -0.20 12.30 5.13
CA LEU A 49 0.22 11.43 6.23
C LEU A 49 -0.50 10.07 6.16
N ALA A 50 -1.82 10.06 5.96
CA ALA A 50 -2.60 8.83 5.84
C ALA A 50 -2.13 7.95 4.67
N LEU A 51 -1.83 8.53 3.50
CA LEU A 51 -1.33 7.79 2.34
C LEU A 51 0.07 7.19 2.62
N LYS A 52 0.95 7.92 3.31
CA LYS A 52 2.25 7.41 3.75
C LYS A 52 2.10 6.23 4.70
N LEU A 53 1.24 6.34 5.70
CA LEU A 53 0.95 5.26 6.65
C LEU A 53 0.37 4.02 5.96
N LEU A 54 -0.46 4.19 4.92
CA LEU A 54 -0.96 3.06 4.13
C LEU A 54 0.16 2.33 3.38
N MET A 55 1.13 3.07 2.82
CA MET A 55 2.29 2.48 2.13
C MET A 55 3.19 1.73 3.12
N GLU A 56 3.52 2.34 4.25
CA GLU A 56 4.30 1.71 5.31
C GLU A 56 3.59 0.44 5.85
N ASN A 57 2.28 0.49 6.04
CA ASN A 57 1.49 -0.68 6.47
C ASN A 57 1.58 -1.84 5.46
N ARG A 58 1.64 -1.55 4.16
CA ARG A 58 1.83 -2.57 3.12
C ARG A 58 3.21 -3.20 3.21
N GLU A 59 4.26 -2.40 3.38
CA GLU A 59 5.63 -2.90 3.54
C GLU A 59 5.77 -3.78 4.79
N LEU A 60 5.20 -3.36 5.92
CA LEU A 60 5.19 -4.14 7.15
C LEU A 60 4.47 -5.48 6.97
N LYS A 61 3.31 -5.49 6.31
CA LYS A 61 2.56 -6.74 6.01
C LYS A 61 3.35 -7.66 5.11
N THR A 62 4.03 -7.13 4.10
CA THR A 62 4.92 -7.91 3.23
C THR A 62 6.07 -8.53 4.02
N GLY A 63 6.69 -7.79 4.95
CA GLY A 63 7.71 -8.32 5.85
C GLY A 63 7.20 -9.49 6.70
N ILE A 64 6.02 -9.34 7.30
CA ILE A 64 5.37 -10.41 8.09
C ILE A 64 5.10 -11.65 7.22
N GLU A 65 4.66 -11.46 5.97
CA GLU A 65 4.42 -12.55 5.03
C GLU A 65 5.70 -13.34 4.74
N TYR A 66 6.83 -12.65 4.50
CA TYR A 66 8.13 -13.30 4.29
C TYR A 66 8.59 -14.09 5.52
N ILE A 67 8.46 -13.51 6.72
CA ILE A 67 8.81 -14.19 7.98
C ILE A 67 7.96 -15.45 8.14
N THR A 68 6.65 -15.35 7.90
CA THR A 68 5.70 -16.46 8.02
C THR A 68 6.00 -17.57 7.01
N LYS A 69 6.33 -17.22 5.77
CA LYS A 69 6.77 -18.17 4.73
C LYS A 69 8.06 -18.88 5.14
N GLY A 70 9.06 -18.14 5.64
CA GLY A 70 10.31 -18.71 6.13
C GLY A 70 10.07 -19.69 7.28
N PHE A 71 9.26 -19.31 8.27
CA PHE A 71 8.89 -20.19 9.39
C PHE A 71 8.16 -21.46 8.93
N SER A 72 7.25 -21.33 7.96
CA SER A 72 6.50 -22.47 7.39
C SER A 72 7.41 -23.45 6.64
N ILE A 73 8.48 -22.97 6.01
CA ILE A 73 9.49 -23.83 5.37
C ILE A 73 10.33 -24.52 6.45
N PHE A 74 10.78 -23.77 7.46
CA PHE A 74 11.57 -24.30 8.56
C PHE A 74 10.85 -25.43 9.33
N SER A 75 9.58 -25.22 9.69
CA SER A 75 8.79 -26.22 10.42
C SER A 75 8.59 -27.53 9.64
N LYS A 76 8.38 -27.45 8.31
CA LYS A 76 8.29 -28.64 7.44
C LYS A 76 9.57 -29.47 7.41
N HIS A 77 10.74 -28.84 7.57
CA HIS A 77 12.02 -29.55 7.55
C HIS A 77 12.39 -30.14 8.91
N GLN A 78 11.97 -29.51 10.03
CA GLN A 78 12.16 -30.10 11.36
C GLN A 78 11.36 -31.40 11.57
N GLN A 79 10.17 -31.54 10.97
CA GLN A 79 9.40 -32.79 11.05
C GLN A 79 10.05 -33.98 10.33
N LYS A 80 10.90 -33.74 9.33
CA LYS A 80 11.60 -34.81 8.58
C LYS A 80 12.86 -35.34 9.28
N ALA A 81 13.35 -34.65 10.32
CA ALA A 81 14.59 -35.02 11.02
C ALA A 81 14.35 -35.90 12.27
N THR A 82 13.08 -36.19 12.61
CA THR A 82 12.69 -36.96 13.82
C THR A 82 12.15 -38.36 13.47
N VAL A 83 12.40 -38.86 12.25
CA VAL A 83 12.08 -40.24 11.84
C VAL A 83 13.36 -40.94 11.39
#